data_AF-A0A1F9Z9Q3-F1
#
_entry.id   AF-A0A1F9Z9Q3-F1
#
_cell.length_a   1.000
_cell.length_b   1.000
_cell.length_c   1.000
_cell.angle_alpha   90.00
_cell.angle_beta   90.00
_cell.angle_gamma   90.00
#
_symmetry.space_group_name_H-M   'P 1'
#
loop_
_entity.id
_entity.type
_entity.pdbx_description
1 polymer ?
#
loop_
_entity_poly.entity_id
_entity_poly.type
_entity_poly.pdbx_seq_one_letter_code
_entity_poly.pdbx_strand_id
1 'polypeptide(L)'
;MKKILLLLLFAGFVAVSAWLIYPFALKSAFSVSGSAEITPELSDRAKRANTMLFVVAKNEGGVPVAVKKIINPVFPQRFHMTPSDLVLPDVLTRRVYLEAYLNSHGELGEFRNGDLKGSAKEPFFIYSSKAHILIDTPAK
;
A
#
# COMPACT_ATOMS: atom_id res chain seq x y z
N MET A 1 25.13 -15.78 41.10
CA MET A 1 23.65 -15.91 40.97
C MET A 1 22.96 -14.56 40.75
N LYS A 2 23.12 -13.54 41.62
CA LYS A 2 22.47 -12.22 41.47
C LYS A 2 22.69 -11.51 40.12
N LYS A 3 23.93 -11.56 39.59
CA LYS A 3 24.27 -10.96 38.27
C LYS A 3 23.56 -11.64 37.10
N ILE A 4 23.40 -12.97 37.15
CA ILE A 4 22.71 -13.76 36.12
C ILE A 4 21.21 -13.44 36.16
N LEU A 5 20.62 -13.35 37.36
CA LEU A 5 19.23 -12.93 37.51
C LEU A 5 18.98 -11.53 36.96
N LEU A 6 19.89 -10.58 37.21
CA LEU A 6 19.78 -9.21 36.72
C LEU A 6 19.90 -9.14 35.18
N LEU A 7 20.78 -9.95 34.58
CA LEU A 7 20.89 -10.07 33.13
C LEU A 7 19.62 -10.65 32.49
N LEU A 8 19.01 -11.66 33.12
CA LEU A 8 17.76 -12.25 32.64
C LEU A 8 16.59 -11.27 32.72
N LEU A 9 16.47 -10.52 33.82
CA LEU A 9 15.45 -9.46 33.94
C LEU A 9 15.64 -8.36 32.91
N PHE A 10 16.89 -7.95 32.65
CA PHE A 10 17.20 -6.97 31.62
C PHE A 10 16.85 -7.47 30.22
N ALA A 11 17.23 -8.70 29.88
CA ALA A 11 16.88 -9.30 28.59
C ALA A 11 15.35 -9.41 28.41
N GLY A 12 14.63 -9.81 29.45
CA GLY A 12 13.17 -9.84 29.46
C GLY A 12 12.55 -8.46 29.23
N PHE A 13 13.06 -7.44 29.91
CA PHE A 13 12.61 -6.06 29.73
C PHE A 13 12.83 -5.54 28.30
N VAL A 14 14.00 -5.83 27.71
CA VAL A 14 14.32 -5.48 26.32
C VAL A 14 13.37 -6.20 25.35
N ALA A 15 13.10 -7.49 25.56
CA ALA A 15 12.21 -8.26 24.71
C ALA A 15 10.76 -7.71 24.74
N VAL A 16 10.23 -7.42 25.93
CA VAL A 16 8.90 -6.83 26.09
C VAL A 16 8.83 -5.44 25.46
N SER A 17 9.84 -4.60 25.69
CA SER A 17 9.90 -3.26 25.11
C SER A 17 9.94 -3.31 23.58
N ALA A 18 10.76 -4.20 23.01
CA ALA A 18 10.83 -4.40 21.57
C ALA A 18 9.47 -4.86 20.99
N TRP A 19 8.78 -5.78 21.67
CA TRP A 19 7.47 -6.26 21.25
C TRP A 19 6.41 -5.14 21.25
N LEU A 20 6.43 -4.26 22.26
CA LEU A 20 5.49 -3.13 22.37
C LEU A 20 5.80 -2.01 21.34
N ILE A 21 7.08 -1.75 21.07
CA ILE A 21 7.49 -0.68 20.14
C ILE A 21 7.38 -1.12 18.68
N TYR A 22 7.51 -2.42 18.40
CA TYR A 22 7.49 -2.98 17.05
C TYR A 22 6.33 -2.49 16.16
N PRO A 23 5.04 -2.56 16.58
CA PRO A 23 3.93 -2.10 15.74
C PRO A 23 4.00 -0.60 15.45
N PHE A 24 4.42 0.21 16.42
CA PHE A 24 4.58 1.65 16.23
C PHE A 24 5.71 1.97 15.25
N ALA A 25 6.84 1.27 15.38
CA ALA A 25 7.97 1.40 14.46
C ALA A 25 7.58 0.98 13.04
N LEU A 26 6.83 -0.13 12.89
CA LEU A 26 6.38 -0.63 11.59
C LEU A 26 5.48 0.38 10.87
N LYS A 27 4.52 0.97 11.59
CA LYS A 27 3.62 2.02 11.06
C LYS A 27 4.40 3.28 10.68
N SER A 28 5.33 3.71 11.52
CA SER A 28 6.12 4.92 11.29
C SER A 28 7.09 4.78 10.11
N ALA A 29 7.60 3.57 9.88
CA ALA A 29 8.49 3.24 8.77
C ALA A 29 7.76 2.95 7.45
N PHE A 30 6.41 3.01 7.42
CA PHE A 30 5.65 2.76 6.21
C PHE A 30 5.90 3.87 5.17
N SER A 31 6.58 3.51 4.09
CA SER A 31 6.91 4.37 2.97
C SER A 31 7.05 3.53 1.69
N VAL A 32 6.00 3.47 0.89
CA VAL A 32 6.01 2.73 -0.40
C VAL A 32 5.90 3.72 -1.55
N SER A 33 6.89 3.73 -2.44
CA SER A 33 6.90 4.60 -3.62
C SER A 33 7.08 3.83 -4.91
N GLY A 34 6.56 4.36 -6.01
CA GLY A 34 6.60 3.69 -7.30
C GLY A 34 5.95 4.46 -8.44
N SER A 35 5.71 3.75 -9.54
CA SER A 35 4.93 4.22 -10.68
C SER A 35 3.76 3.28 -10.98
N ALA A 36 2.64 3.89 -11.35
CA ALA A 36 1.52 3.21 -11.98
C ALA A 36 1.56 3.52 -13.47
N GLU A 37 1.48 2.49 -14.30
CA GLU A 37 1.42 2.56 -15.74
C GLU A 37 0.11 1.97 -16.24
N ILE A 38 -0.34 2.45 -17.38
CA ILE A 38 -1.54 1.95 -18.05
C ILE A 38 -1.15 1.43 -19.43
N THR A 39 -1.76 0.33 -19.85
CA THR A 39 -1.52 -0.20 -21.20
C THR A 39 -2.07 0.77 -22.26
N PRO A 40 -1.44 0.84 -23.45
CA PRO A 40 -1.86 1.77 -24.50
C PRO A 40 -3.33 1.62 -24.88
N GLU A 41 -3.87 0.40 -24.89
CA GLU A 41 -5.25 0.07 -25.27
C GLU A 41 -6.29 0.68 -24.30
N LEU A 42 -5.89 0.94 -23.06
CA LEU A 42 -6.74 1.49 -22.01
C LEU A 42 -6.48 2.98 -21.74
N SER A 43 -5.44 3.56 -22.36
CA SER A 43 -4.98 4.93 -22.10
C SER A 43 -6.05 6.00 -22.35
N ASP A 44 -6.90 5.82 -23.37
CA ASP A 44 -7.96 6.78 -23.69
C ASP A 44 -9.06 6.84 -22.63
N ARG A 45 -9.29 5.73 -21.90
CA ARG A 45 -10.23 5.72 -20.77
C ARG A 45 -9.68 6.52 -19.59
N ALA A 46 -8.36 6.51 -19.39
CA ALA A 46 -7.69 7.25 -18.33
C ALA A 46 -7.63 8.77 -18.56
N LYS A 47 -7.67 9.22 -19.83
CA LYS A 47 -7.66 10.66 -20.18
C LYS A 47 -8.97 11.39 -19.87
N ARG A 48 -10.02 10.68 -19.46
CA ARG A 48 -11.33 11.28 -19.16
C ARG A 48 -11.20 12.20 -17.94
N ALA A 49 -11.90 13.34 -17.99
CA ALA A 49 -11.98 14.23 -16.85
C ALA A 49 -12.64 13.53 -15.64
N ASN A 50 -12.24 13.94 -14.43
CA ASN A 50 -12.74 13.40 -13.16
C ASN A 50 -12.38 11.93 -12.92
N THR A 51 -11.34 11.44 -13.58
CA THR A 51 -10.80 10.11 -13.31
C THR A 51 -9.97 10.15 -12.01
N MET A 52 -10.14 9.16 -11.17
CA MET A 52 -9.43 8.98 -9.90
C MET A 52 -8.67 7.67 -9.93
N LEU A 53 -7.37 7.74 -9.62
CA LEU A 53 -6.52 6.59 -9.36
C LEU A 53 -6.47 6.35 -7.85
N PHE A 54 -6.78 5.14 -7.46
CA PHE A 54 -6.58 4.64 -6.11
C PHE A 54 -5.47 3.61 -6.13
N VAL A 55 -4.37 3.89 -5.43
CA VAL A 55 -3.34 2.89 -5.15
C VAL A 55 -3.64 2.29 -3.79
N VAL A 56 -3.91 0.99 -3.77
CA VAL A 56 -4.32 0.25 -2.58
C VAL A 56 -3.20 -0.72 -2.21
N ALA A 57 -2.69 -0.58 -0.98
CA ALA A 57 -1.81 -1.56 -0.38
C ALA A 57 -2.62 -2.53 0.47
N LYS A 58 -2.47 -3.83 0.23
CA LYS A 58 -3.10 -4.91 1.00
C LYS A 58 -2.06 -5.70 1.78
N ASN A 59 -2.43 -6.24 2.93
CA ASN A 59 -1.58 -7.20 3.64
C ASN A 59 -1.64 -8.59 2.99
N GLU A 60 -0.90 -9.55 3.55
CA GLU A 60 -0.88 -10.95 3.07
C GLU A 60 -2.27 -11.63 3.09
N GLY A 61 -3.19 -11.16 3.93
CA GLY A 61 -4.59 -11.65 3.98
C GLY A 61 -5.54 -10.95 3.01
N GLY A 62 -5.05 -10.08 2.12
CA GLY A 62 -5.87 -9.32 1.17
C GLY A 62 -6.63 -8.15 1.78
N VAL A 63 -6.37 -7.80 3.04
CA VAL A 63 -7.03 -6.68 3.72
C VAL A 63 -6.34 -5.36 3.33
N PRO A 64 -7.08 -4.35 2.86
CA PRO A 64 -6.53 -3.02 2.56
C PRO A 64 -5.95 -2.36 3.83
N VAL A 65 -4.65 -2.06 3.81
CA VAL A 65 -3.95 -1.39 4.93
C VAL A 65 -3.66 0.07 4.65
N ALA A 66 -3.49 0.46 3.39
CA ALA A 66 -3.27 1.84 2.98
C ALA A 66 -3.93 2.14 1.64
N VAL A 67 -4.36 3.39 1.46
CA VAL A 67 -5.01 3.86 0.22
C VAL A 67 -4.49 5.25 -0.13
N LYS A 68 -3.97 5.40 -1.35
CA LYS A 68 -3.60 6.70 -1.93
C LYS A 68 -4.60 7.06 -3.03
N LYS A 69 -5.25 8.21 -2.89
CA LYS A 69 -6.12 8.78 -3.93
C LYS A 69 -5.38 9.85 -4.72
N ILE A 70 -5.43 9.76 -6.04
CA ILE A 70 -4.86 10.73 -6.99
C ILE A 70 -5.96 11.11 -7.97
N ILE A 71 -6.25 12.42 -8.06
CA ILE A 71 -7.30 12.96 -8.93
C ILE A 71 -6.67 13.38 -10.25
N ASN A 72 -7.33 13.07 -11.37
CA ASN A 72 -6.87 13.35 -12.73
C ASN A 72 -5.41 12.89 -12.97
N PRO A 73 -5.11 11.59 -12.78
CA PRO A 73 -3.75 11.08 -12.90
C PRO A 73 -3.21 11.24 -14.33
N VAL A 74 -1.92 11.50 -14.45
CA VAL A 74 -1.22 11.52 -15.75
C VAL A 74 -0.24 10.35 -15.77
N PHE A 75 -0.44 9.44 -16.72
CA PHE A 75 0.36 8.23 -16.82
C PHE A 75 1.65 8.47 -17.64
N PRO A 76 2.81 7.93 -17.20
CA PRO A 76 3.03 7.14 -15.98
C PRO A 76 2.90 7.99 -14.70
N GLN A 77 2.06 7.53 -13.76
CA GLN A 77 1.74 8.26 -12.54
C GLN A 77 2.64 7.80 -11.40
N ARG A 78 3.49 8.68 -10.88
CA ARG A 78 4.27 8.40 -9.67
C ARG A 78 3.39 8.49 -8.43
N PHE A 79 3.64 7.63 -7.46
CA PHE A 79 2.97 7.66 -6.16
C PHE A 79 3.96 7.47 -5.02
N HIS A 80 3.59 8.01 -3.86
CA HIS A 80 4.27 7.80 -2.58
C HIS A 80 3.21 7.65 -1.50
N MET A 81 3.16 6.46 -0.91
CA MET A 81 2.34 6.12 0.24
C MET A 81 3.17 6.28 1.50
N THR A 82 2.63 7.01 2.47
CA THR A 82 3.26 7.34 3.76
C THR A 82 2.33 6.91 4.90
N PRO A 83 2.72 7.05 6.17
CA PRO A 83 1.87 6.60 7.27
C PRO A 83 0.49 7.30 7.33
N SER A 84 0.35 8.49 6.74
CA SER A 84 -0.95 9.19 6.63
C SER A 84 -1.92 8.53 5.65
N ASP A 85 -1.43 7.66 4.77
CA ASP A 85 -2.24 6.92 3.81
C ASP A 85 -2.73 5.57 4.40
N LEU A 86 -2.32 5.21 5.63
CA LEU A 86 -2.77 4.00 6.32
C LEU A 86 -4.24 4.15 6.74
N VAL A 87 -5.06 3.18 6.35
CA VAL A 87 -6.49 3.10 6.71
C VAL A 87 -6.76 2.05 7.79
N LEU A 88 -5.99 0.94 7.79
CA LEU A 88 -6.04 -0.11 8.81
C LEU A 88 -4.61 -0.42 9.28
N PRO A 89 -4.01 0.45 10.09
CA PRO A 89 -2.60 0.33 10.47
C PRO A 89 -2.31 -0.86 11.38
N ASP A 90 -3.31 -1.37 12.11
CA ASP A 90 -3.13 -2.46 13.09
C ASP A 90 -2.92 -3.84 12.44
N VAL A 91 -3.34 -3.99 11.18
CA VAL A 91 -3.17 -5.24 10.41
C VAL A 91 -2.06 -5.11 9.36
N LEU A 92 -1.21 -4.08 9.49
CA LEU A 92 -0.04 -3.87 8.64
C LEU A 92 0.98 -5.00 8.82
N THR A 93 1.32 -5.65 7.73
CA THR A 93 2.39 -6.66 7.65
C THR A 93 3.68 -6.05 7.10
N ARG A 94 4.80 -6.79 7.21
CA ARG A 94 6.10 -6.34 6.67
C ARG A 94 6.12 -6.18 5.15
N ARG A 95 5.26 -6.94 4.48
CA ARG A 95 5.07 -6.95 3.03
C ARG A 95 3.65 -6.51 2.70
N VAL A 96 3.50 -5.83 1.57
CA VAL A 96 2.21 -5.39 1.04
C VAL A 96 2.08 -5.75 -0.43
N TYR A 97 0.86 -6.04 -0.85
CA TYR A 97 0.48 -6.26 -2.23
C TYR A 97 -0.14 -4.98 -2.75
N LEU A 98 0.29 -4.51 -3.91
CA LEU A 98 -0.19 -3.25 -4.48
C LEU A 98 -1.15 -3.53 -5.62
N GLU A 99 -2.29 -2.85 -5.54
CA GLU A 99 -3.30 -2.81 -6.60
C GLU A 99 -3.60 -1.35 -6.95
N ALA A 100 -3.99 -1.13 -8.19
CA ALA A 100 -4.45 0.15 -8.67
C ALA A 100 -5.87 0.01 -9.19
N TYR A 101 -6.72 0.96 -8.84
CA TYR A 101 -8.08 1.07 -9.36
C TYR A 101 -8.27 2.44 -9.97
N LEU A 102 -8.80 2.48 -11.19
CA LEU A 102 -9.10 3.71 -11.91
C LEU A 102 -10.60 3.79 -12.13
N ASN A 103 -11.25 4.84 -11.61
CA ASN A 103 -12.68 5.05 -11.77
C ASN A 103 -13.02 6.53 -11.92
N SER A 104 -14.28 6.84 -12.23
CA SER A 104 -14.78 8.23 -12.37
C SER A 104 -15.78 8.65 -11.28
N HIS A 105 -16.26 7.71 -10.48
CA HIS A 105 -17.28 7.94 -9.45
C HIS A 105 -16.69 8.06 -8.03
N GLY A 106 -15.47 7.56 -7.80
CA GLY A 106 -14.72 7.80 -6.57
C GLY A 106 -14.99 6.83 -5.43
N GLU A 107 -15.72 5.75 -5.69
CA GLU A 107 -15.99 4.71 -4.70
C GLU A 107 -15.06 3.51 -4.94
N LEU A 108 -14.42 3.02 -3.87
CA LEU A 108 -13.61 1.81 -3.89
C LEU A 108 -14.48 0.59 -3.58
N GLY A 109 -14.25 -0.51 -4.29
CA GLY A 109 -14.97 -1.77 -4.08
C GLY A 109 -16.26 -1.93 -4.91
N GLU A 110 -16.76 -0.84 -5.52
CA GLU A 110 -17.82 -0.90 -6.53
C GLU A 110 -17.22 -0.76 -7.93
N PHE A 111 -17.38 -1.78 -8.78
CA PHE A 111 -16.92 -1.71 -10.17
C PHE A 111 -18.07 -1.37 -11.12
N ARG A 112 -17.85 -0.35 -11.94
CA ARG A 112 -18.76 0.15 -12.97
C ARG A 112 -18.11 0.01 -14.34
N ASN A 113 -18.95 0.07 -15.38
CA ASN A 113 -18.48 -0.03 -16.75
C ASN A 113 -17.50 1.11 -17.05
N GLY A 114 -16.30 0.76 -17.49
CA GLY A 114 -15.24 1.72 -17.79
C GLY A 114 -14.20 1.87 -16.69
N ASP A 115 -14.42 1.29 -15.51
CA ASP A 115 -13.40 1.21 -14.47
C ASP A 115 -12.30 0.25 -14.88
N LEU A 116 -11.07 0.53 -14.43
CA LEU A 116 -9.90 -0.28 -14.73
C LEU A 116 -9.24 -0.71 -13.43
N LYS A 117 -8.54 -1.85 -13.50
CA LYS A 117 -7.74 -2.36 -12.40
C LYS A 117 -6.37 -2.81 -12.89
N GLY A 118 -5.44 -2.84 -11.94
CA GLY A 118 -4.08 -3.28 -12.13
C GLY A 118 -3.49 -3.80 -10.83
N SER A 119 -2.40 -4.54 -10.94
CA SER A 119 -1.68 -5.04 -9.77
C SER A 119 -0.18 -5.09 -10.03
N ALA A 120 0.59 -4.97 -8.97
CA ALA A 120 1.99 -5.36 -9.02
C ALA A 120 2.09 -6.90 -9.08
N LYS A 121 3.13 -7.40 -9.76
CA LYS A 121 3.38 -8.84 -9.89
C LYS A 121 3.84 -9.49 -8.58
N GLU A 122 4.52 -8.73 -7.74
CA GLU A 122 5.15 -9.23 -6.52
C GLU A 122 4.82 -8.31 -5.33
N PRO A 123 4.82 -8.84 -4.10
CA PRO A 123 4.67 -8.02 -2.90
C PRO A 123 5.93 -7.18 -2.65
N PHE A 124 5.75 -6.02 -2.03
CA PHE A 124 6.83 -5.12 -1.65
C PHE A 124 6.98 -5.02 -0.14
N PHE A 125 8.20 -4.81 0.32
CA PHE A 125 8.41 -4.35 1.69
C PHE A 125 7.79 -2.96 1.89
N ILE A 126 7.34 -2.69 3.12
CA ILE A 126 6.71 -1.42 3.48
C ILE A 126 7.59 -0.18 3.30
N TYR A 127 8.90 -0.33 3.02
CA TYR A 127 9.85 0.77 2.76
C TYR A 127 10.38 0.77 1.31
N SER A 128 9.70 0.08 0.40
CA SER A 128 10.12 -0.05 -1.01
C SER A 128 9.96 1.26 -1.79
N SER A 129 10.92 1.59 -2.65
CA SER A 129 10.91 2.80 -3.50
C SER A 129 10.79 2.51 -5.00
N LYS A 130 10.65 1.25 -5.39
CA LYS A 130 10.68 0.80 -6.80
C LYS A 130 9.43 -0.01 -7.17
N ALA A 131 8.30 0.30 -6.54
CA ALA A 131 7.06 -0.38 -6.88
C ALA A 131 6.63 -0.05 -8.31
N HIS A 132 6.14 -1.04 -9.04
CA HIS A 132 5.56 -0.88 -10.37
C HIS A 132 4.22 -1.57 -10.41
N ILE A 133 3.19 -0.83 -10.83
CA ILE A 133 1.83 -1.33 -10.98
C ILE A 133 1.44 -1.15 -12.44
N LEU A 134 0.97 -2.23 -13.07
CA LEU A 134 0.44 -2.18 -14.43
C LEU A 134 -1.09 -2.26 -14.38
N ILE A 135 -1.76 -1.26 -14.96
CA ILE A 135 -3.21 -1.21 -15.18
C ILE A 135 -3.48 -1.71 -16.59
N ASP A 136 -3.94 -2.94 -16.70
CA ASP A 136 -4.09 -3.68 -17.96
C ASP A 136 -5.47 -4.31 -18.14
N THR A 137 -6.32 -4.27 -17.11
CA THR A 137 -7.56 -5.06 -17.09
C THR A 137 -8.78 -4.17 -16.83
N PRO A 138 -9.87 -4.28 -17.63
CA PRO A 138 -11.16 -3.72 -17.26
C PRO A 138 -11.66 -4.32 -15.93
N ALA A 139 -12.14 -3.50 -15.02
CA ALA A 139 -12.62 -3.98 -13.73
C ALA A 139 -14.03 -4.63 -13.81
N LYS A 140 -14.78 -4.32 -14.88
CA LYS A 140 -16.10 -4.87 -15.20
C LYS A 140 -16.26 -5.03 -16.72
#